data_AF-A0A2U0DI45-F1
#
_entry.id   AF-A0A2U0DI45-F1
#
_cell.length_a   1.000
_cell.length_b   1.000
_cell.length_c   1.000
_cell.angle_alpha   90.00
_cell.angle_beta   90.00
_cell.angle_gamma   90.00
#
_symmetry.space_group_name_H-M   'P 1'
#
loop_
_entity.id
_entity.type
_entity.pdbx_description
1 polymer ?
#
loop_
_entity_poly.entity_id
_entity_poly.type
_entity_poly.pdbx_seq_one_letter_code
_entity_poly.pdbx_strand_id
1 'polypeptide(L)'
;MGDRKFKLFSLKHKIMSFFKKLFGKKQQPEPQRSEEILPWIEPADNPWNIKLLDLRPLSQTMISTSQNQQMAANAISYGTEDGRTFWNINPKNSRTVESGLKFIIDGSLAPGVLFKPETMEHKWAIYFDGEYLIFVRSWLREVFVIAKTSQKNNQLIIEQIIGEFTEGETEAFTNTFLNFLLISHVLEEIAPAPLPETLLSDTYKAGLWAFSSYGNKAHVGTFDENFTASPRGMLRTHSLLHIAVAQSNIQEIEIQINNGTNINSLAGDGLSPLHWATAPENTESLRKLLELGADPNARTIQGATPIMNASQSNKIEHLKMLLHFGADVNAKDDRGFTALHRASEMGHKEIVTLLLENGADKSIVAEDYTALLLAQNREHKEITELLS
;
A
#
# COMPACT_ATOMS: atom_id res chain seq x y z
N MET A 1 -56.48 -0.49 7.29
CA MET A 1 -56.18 -0.66 5.86
C MET A 1 -55.84 0.72 5.31
N GLY A 2 -54.61 0.92 4.83
CA GLY A 2 -54.15 2.20 4.28
C GLY A 2 -52.65 2.40 4.41
N ASP A 3 -51.94 2.04 3.33
CA ASP A 3 -50.66 2.58 2.86
C ASP A 3 -49.34 2.37 3.63
N ARG A 4 -48.81 1.13 3.50
CA ARG A 4 -47.37 0.84 3.46
C ARG A 4 -46.83 0.83 2.01
N LYS A 5 -46.91 1.96 1.29
CA LYS A 5 -46.37 2.07 -0.08
C LYS A 5 -45.48 3.28 -0.39
N PHE A 6 -45.07 4.05 0.60
CA PHE A 6 -44.10 5.16 0.42
C PHE A 6 -42.83 4.95 1.25
N LYS A 7 -41.97 4.00 0.84
CA LYS A 7 -40.56 3.96 1.29
C LYS A 7 -39.55 3.38 0.28
N LEU A 8 -39.98 2.92 -0.90
CA LEU A 8 -39.06 2.41 -1.95
C LEU A 8 -38.62 3.45 -3.01
N PHE A 9 -39.21 4.66 -3.03
CA PHE A 9 -38.91 5.67 -4.06
C PHE A 9 -37.76 6.65 -3.71
N SER A 10 -37.22 6.58 -2.49
CA SER A 10 -36.18 7.51 -2.01
C SER A 10 -34.75 7.11 -2.43
N LEU A 11 -34.47 5.81 -2.59
CA LEU A 11 -33.10 5.32 -2.80
C LEU A 11 -32.64 5.42 -4.27
N LYS A 12 -33.53 5.13 -5.24
CA LYS A 12 -33.25 5.29 -6.68
C LYS A 12 -32.90 6.73 -7.05
N HIS A 13 -33.53 7.71 -6.41
CA HIS A 13 -33.30 9.13 -6.71
C HIS A 13 -32.00 9.68 -6.11
N LYS A 14 -31.54 9.16 -4.97
CA LYS A 14 -30.30 9.61 -4.30
C LYS A 14 -29.03 9.13 -5.01
N ILE A 15 -28.99 7.85 -5.42
CA ILE A 15 -27.88 7.31 -6.21
C ILE A 15 -27.76 8.06 -7.54
N MET A 16 -28.89 8.28 -8.25
CA MET A 16 -28.89 9.05 -9.50
C MET A 16 -28.47 10.53 -9.33
N SER A 17 -28.77 11.15 -8.18
CA SER A 17 -28.36 12.53 -7.86
C SER A 17 -26.83 12.67 -7.78
N PHE A 18 -26.15 11.69 -7.17
CA PHE A 18 -24.69 11.62 -7.09
C PHE A 18 -24.05 11.50 -8.48
N PHE A 19 -24.54 10.58 -9.32
CA PHE A 19 -24.05 10.41 -10.71
C PHE A 19 -24.29 11.65 -11.59
N LYS A 20 -25.45 12.33 -11.44
CA LYS A 20 -25.76 13.54 -12.21
C LYS A 20 -24.87 14.74 -11.81
N LYS A 21 -24.40 14.78 -10.57
CA LYS A 21 -23.43 15.77 -10.07
C LYS A 21 -21.99 15.48 -10.50
N LEU A 22 -21.60 14.20 -10.62
CA LEU A 22 -20.28 13.78 -11.11
C LEU A 22 -20.08 13.92 -12.62
N PHE A 23 -21.15 13.75 -13.42
CA PHE A 23 -21.06 13.62 -14.88
C PHE A 23 -21.91 14.65 -15.62
N GLY A 24 -21.98 15.90 -15.13
CA GLY A 24 -22.75 16.97 -15.78
C GLY A 24 -22.49 17.04 -17.29
N LYS A 25 -23.46 16.60 -18.10
CA LYS A 25 -23.38 16.63 -19.57
C LYS A 25 -24.07 17.88 -20.12
N LYS A 26 -23.39 18.59 -21.03
CA LYS A 26 -24.00 18.87 -22.34
C LYS A 26 -23.89 17.58 -23.15
N GLN A 27 -25.03 17.06 -23.59
CA GLN A 27 -25.16 15.78 -24.29
C GLN A 27 -24.54 15.88 -25.70
N GLN A 28 -23.50 15.09 -25.97
CA GLN A 28 -23.34 14.48 -27.29
C GLN A 28 -24.10 13.14 -27.27
N PRO A 29 -24.70 12.70 -28.39
CA PRO A 29 -25.47 11.47 -28.43
C PRO A 29 -24.59 10.29 -27.98
N GLU A 30 -25.00 9.63 -26.91
CA GLU A 30 -24.34 8.40 -26.46
C GLU A 30 -24.48 7.36 -27.58
N PRO A 31 -23.38 6.73 -28.04
CA PRO A 31 -23.52 5.55 -28.86
C PRO A 31 -24.30 4.52 -28.03
N GLN A 32 -25.34 3.91 -28.63
CA GLN A 32 -26.07 2.78 -28.06
C GLN A 32 -25.08 1.64 -27.79
N ARG A 33 -24.42 1.66 -26.63
CA ARG A 33 -23.69 0.51 -26.11
C ARG A 33 -24.73 -0.43 -25.53
N SER A 34 -24.78 -1.65 -26.08
CA SER A 34 -25.50 -2.77 -25.48
C SER A 34 -25.23 -2.80 -23.97
N GLU A 35 -26.28 -2.99 -23.16
CA GLU A 35 -26.16 -3.21 -21.72
C GLU A 35 -25.28 -4.45 -21.47
N GLU A 36 -23.96 -4.24 -21.37
CA GLU A 36 -23.00 -5.32 -21.11
C GLU A 36 -23.22 -5.83 -19.69
N ILE A 37 -23.97 -6.93 -19.57
CA ILE A 37 -24.14 -7.63 -18.30
C ILE A 37 -22.77 -8.15 -17.87
N LEU A 38 -22.31 -7.72 -16.70
CA LEU A 38 -21.05 -8.23 -16.15
C LEU A 38 -21.16 -9.73 -15.81
N PRO A 39 -20.10 -10.52 -16.06
CA PRO A 39 -20.14 -11.95 -15.83
C PRO A 39 -20.15 -12.31 -14.34
N TRP A 40 -20.70 -13.48 -14.03
CA TRP A 40 -20.65 -14.07 -12.69
C TRP A 40 -19.55 -15.12 -12.61
N ILE A 41 -18.91 -15.21 -11.46
CA ILE A 41 -17.99 -16.27 -11.07
C ILE A 41 -18.72 -17.13 -10.05
N GLU A 42 -18.83 -18.42 -10.33
CA GLU A 42 -19.56 -19.35 -9.47
C GLU A 42 -18.72 -19.74 -8.24
N PRO A 43 -19.35 -20.17 -7.13
CA PRO A 43 -18.66 -20.52 -5.88
C PRO A 43 -17.49 -21.50 -6.07
N ALA A 44 -17.63 -22.48 -6.96
CA ALA A 44 -16.60 -23.50 -7.21
C ALA A 44 -15.32 -22.94 -7.85
N ASP A 45 -15.38 -21.75 -8.46
CA ASP A 45 -14.30 -21.17 -9.27
C ASP A 45 -13.51 -20.08 -8.51
N ASN A 46 -13.73 -19.92 -7.20
CA ASN A 46 -13.07 -18.90 -6.42
C ASN A 46 -12.76 -19.35 -4.97
N PRO A 47 -11.73 -18.78 -4.33
CA PRO A 47 -11.23 -19.27 -3.04
C PRO A 47 -12.15 -18.95 -1.85
N TRP A 48 -13.19 -18.14 -2.04
CA TRP A 48 -14.14 -17.78 -0.97
C TRP A 48 -15.41 -18.63 -0.99
N ASN A 49 -15.60 -19.48 -2.01
CA ASN A 49 -16.77 -20.35 -2.14
C ASN A 49 -18.10 -19.58 -2.06
N ILE A 50 -18.15 -18.39 -2.67
CA ILE A 50 -19.35 -17.55 -2.78
C ILE A 50 -19.55 -17.13 -4.23
N LYS A 51 -20.78 -16.74 -4.58
CA LYS A 51 -21.06 -16.21 -5.92
C LYS A 51 -20.55 -14.77 -6.02
N LEU A 52 -19.77 -14.48 -7.06
CA LEU A 52 -19.11 -13.18 -7.23
C LEU A 52 -19.44 -12.57 -8.59
N LEU A 53 -19.56 -11.24 -8.63
CA LEU A 53 -19.63 -10.49 -9.87
C LEU A 53 -18.22 -10.16 -10.36
N ASP A 54 -17.87 -10.48 -11.59
CA ASP A 54 -16.59 -10.11 -12.19
C ASP A 54 -16.62 -8.65 -12.64
N LEU A 55 -15.85 -7.81 -11.95
CA LEU A 55 -15.81 -6.36 -12.19
C LEU A 55 -14.72 -5.97 -13.17
N ARG A 56 -13.74 -6.84 -13.45
CA ARG A 56 -12.57 -6.56 -14.30
C ARG A 56 -12.90 -6.00 -15.68
N PRO A 57 -13.96 -6.46 -16.39
CA PRO A 57 -14.32 -5.90 -17.68
C PRO A 57 -14.52 -4.38 -17.65
N LEU A 58 -14.94 -3.82 -16.51
CA LEU A 58 -15.03 -2.37 -16.30
C LEU A 58 -13.86 -1.81 -15.50
N SER A 59 -13.55 -2.38 -14.32
CA SER A 59 -12.61 -1.76 -13.38
C SER A 59 -11.18 -1.67 -13.93
N GLN A 60 -10.79 -2.54 -14.85
CA GLN A 60 -9.46 -2.54 -15.46
C GLN A 60 -9.40 -1.83 -16.83
N THR A 61 -10.54 -1.48 -17.42
CA THR A 61 -10.60 -0.83 -18.75
C THR A 61 -11.07 0.62 -18.68
N MET A 62 -11.81 0.99 -17.64
CA MET A 62 -12.29 2.35 -17.45
C MET A 62 -11.16 3.28 -17.03
N ILE A 63 -11.15 4.45 -17.64
CA ILE A 63 -10.26 5.55 -17.30
C ILE A 63 -11.10 6.67 -16.69
N SER A 64 -10.61 7.24 -15.58
CA SER A 64 -11.25 8.36 -14.93
C SER A 64 -11.05 9.63 -15.74
N THR A 65 -12.14 10.27 -16.18
CA THR A 65 -12.09 11.52 -16.94
C THR A 65 -12.74 12.66 -16.15
N SER A 66 -11.97 13.38 -15.33
CA SER A 66 -12.43 14.63 -14.71
C SER A 66 -12.14 15.81 -15.64
N GLN A 67 -13.14 16.64 -15.92
CA GLN A 67 -12.94 17.93 -16.59
C GLN A 67 -12.57 19.05 -15.60
N ASN A 68 -12.73 18.81 -14.29
CA ASN A 68 -12.30 19.75 -13.26
C ASN A 68 -10.80 19.56 -13.00
N GLN A 69 -10.02 20.58 -13.38
CA GLN A 69 -8.56 20.59 -13.25
C GLN A 69 -8.10 20.43 -11.80
N GLN A 70 -8.80 21.02 -10.82
CA GLN A 70 -8.45 20.89 -9.41
C GLN A 70 -8.66 19.46 -8.91
N MET A 71 -9.76 18.80 -9.29
CA MET A 71 -10.03 17.42 -8.91
C MET A 71 -9.03 16.45 -9.55
N ALA A 72 -8.65 16.69 -10.80
CA ALA A 72 -7.61 15.93 -11.47
C ALA A 72 -6.25 16.13 -10.80
N ALA A 73 -5.89 17.37 -10.47
CA ALA A 73 -4.67 17.69 -9.73
C ALA A 73 -4.66 17.03 -8.35
N ASN A 74 -5.74 17.14 -7.57
CA ASN A 74 -5.87 16.53 -6.24
C ASN A 74 -5.67 15.01 -6.26
N ALA A 75 -6.24 14.33 -7.25
CA ALA A 75 -6.16 12.87 -7.36
C ALA A 75 -4.72 12.37 -7.55
N ILE A 76 -3.82 13.21 -8.05
CA ILE A 76 -2.39 12.92 -8.24
C ILE A 76 -1.47 13.75 -7.32
N SER A 77 -2.02 14.67 -6.51
CA SER A 77 -1.23 15.63 -5.72
C SER A 77 -0.64 15.06 -4.43
N TYR A 78 -0.99 13.81 -4.10
CA TYR A 78 -0.62 13.23 -2.81
C TYR A 78 0.92 13.10 -2.65
N GLY A 79 1.69 13.11 -3.75
CA GLY A 79 3.11 13.51 -3.80
C GLY A 79 3.99 13.20 -2.56
N THR A 80 4.47 14.23 -1.88
CA THR A 80 5.32 14.12 -0.69
C THR A 80 4.54 14.23 0.61
N GLU A 81 3.21 14.14 0.57
CA GLU A 81 2.37 14.27 1.77
C GLU A 81 2.43 13.02 2.65
N ASP A 82 2.46 13.25 3.95
CA ASP A 82 2.57 12.21 4.99
C ASP A 82 1.27 11.98 5.77
N GLY A 83 0.20 12.70 5.41
CA GLY A 83 -1.12 12.59 6.01
C GLY A 83 -1.37 13.52 7.20
N ARG A 84 -0.36 14.23 7.72
CA ARG A 84 -0.51 15.11 8.90
C ARG A 84 -1.54 16.22 8.70
N THR A 85 -1.76 16.65 7.46
CA THR A 85 -2.78 17.64 7.10
C THR A 85 -4.22 17.18 7.36
N PHE A 86 -4.44 15.86 7.48
CA PHE A 86 -5.76 15.27 7.76
C PHE A 86 -5.96 14.84 9.21
N TRP A 87 -4.94 14.98 10.07
CA TRP A 87 -5.05 14.64 11.48
C TRP A 87 -6.04 15.56 12.19
N ASN A 88 -6.79 15.01 13.15
CA ASN A 88 -7.85 15.70 13.89
C ASN A 88 -9.00 16.26 13.03
N ILE A 89 -9.09 15.88 11.75
CA ILE A 89 -10.22 16.25 10.90
C ILE A 89 -11.31 15.19 11.05
N ASN A 90 -12.47 15.60 11.57
CA ASN A 90 -13.63 14.73 11.67
C ASN A 90 -14.37 14.62 10.33
N PRO A 91 -14.95 13.45 10.02
CA PRO A 91 -15.84 13.31 8.88
C PRO A 91 -17.10 14.17 9.04
N LYS A 92 -17.69 14.60 7.91
CA LYS A 92 -18.91 15.41 7.90
C LYS A 92 -20.10 14.71 8.56
N ASN A 93 -20.18 13.39 8.39
CA ASN A 93 -21.16 12.55 9.05
C ASN A 93 -20.53 11.97 10.33
N SER A 94 -21.19 12.09 11.46
CA SER A 94 -20.71 11.60 12.76
C SER A 94 -21.37 10.29 13.19
N ARG A 95 -21.97 9.53 12.26
CA ARG A 95 -22.50 8.20 12.54
C ARG A 95 -21.36 7.30 13.01
N THR A 96 -21.66 6.47 13.98
CA THR A 96 -20.70 5.60 14.64
C THR A 96 -21.13 4.15 14.52
N VAL A 97 -20.18 3.28 14.18
CA VAL A 97 -20.37 1.84 14.01
C VAL A 97 -19.32 1.10 14.84
N GLU A 98 -19.74 0.18 15.69
CA GLU A 98 -18.82 -0.70 16.41
C GLU A 98 -18.19 -1.72 15.45
N SER A 99 -16.89 -1.97 15.60
CA SER A 99 -16.15 -2.93 14.79
C SER A 99 -15.30 -3.85 15.66
N GLY A 100 -14.94 -4.99 15.09
CA GLY A 100 -14.00 -5.93 15.68
C GLY A 100 -13.02 -6.46 14.65
N LEU A 101 -12.83 -5.73 13.54
CA LEU A 101 -11.88 -6.09 12.49
C LEU A 101 -10.46 -6.08 13.05
N LYS A 102 -9.66 -7.06 12.62
CA LYS A 102 -8.29 -7.26 13.11
C LYS A 102 -7.34 -7.41 11.95
N PHE A 103 -6.23 -6.70 12.02
CA PHE A 103 -5.14 -6.76 11.05
C PHE A 103 -3.84 -7.10 11.75
N ILE A 104 -3.07 -8.01 11.17
CA ILE A 104 -1.76 -8.39 11.72
C ILE A 104 -0.80 -7.23 11.46
N ILE A 105 -0.01 -6.87 12.48
CA ILE A 105 1.07 -5.86 12.42
C ILE A 105 2.35 -6.47 13.00
N ASP A 106 3.52 -5.90 12.71
CA ASP A 106 4.81 -6.35 13.21
C ASP A 106 5.29 -5.53 14.41
N GLY A 107 4.66 -5.80 15.57
CA GLY A 107 4.93 -5.12 16.83
C GLY A 107 4.01 -3.93 17.04
N SER A 108 4.36 -2.78 16.46
CA SER A 108 3.54 -1.57 16.50
C SER A 108 3.46 -0.91 15.12
N LEU A 109 2.24 -0.51 14.76
CA LEU A 109 1.99 0.33 13.61
C LEU A 109 2.34 1.77 13.98
N ALA A 110 3.33 2.35 13.30
CA ALA A 110 3.74 3.73 13.51
C ALA A 110 2.87 4.70 12.68
N PRO A 111 2.65 5.95 13.13
CA PRO A 111 1.96 6.95 12.32
C PRO A 111 2.59 7.15 10.94
N GLY A 112 1.77 7.38 9.92
CA GLY A 112 2.21 7.59 8.55
C GLY A 112 1.19 7.19 7.50
N VAL A 113 1.70 6.81 6.33
CA VAL A 113 0.89 6.54 5.13
C VAL A 113 0.67 5.03 4.97
N LEU A 114 -0.59 4.61 4.83
CA LEU A 114 -0.94 3.22 4.50
C LEU A 114 -1.15 3.05 3.01
N PHE A 115 -1.88 3.97 2.38
CA PHE A 115 -2.11 3.94 0.95
C PHE A 115 -2.19 5.34 0.37
N LYS A 116 -1.50 5.51 -0.75
CA LYS A 116 -1.39 6.80 -1.41
C LYS A 116 -1.90 6.68 -2.85
N PRO A 117 -2.79 7.58 -3.30
CA PRO A 117 -3.18 7.66 -4.69
C PRO A 117 -1.99 8.00 -5.59
N GLU A 118 -1.82 7.21 -6.65
CA GLU A 118 -0.82 7.42 -7.71
C GLU A 118 -1.48 7.73 -9.05
N THR A 119 -2.71 7.26 -9.22
CA THR A 119 -3.54 7.43 -10.40
C THR A 119 -4.91 7.96 -10.01
N MET A 120 -5.66 8.50 -10.97
CA MET A 120 -7.04 8.94 -10.73
C MET A 120 -7.98 7.77 -10.37
N GLU A 121 -7.58 6.55 -10.70
CA GLU A 121 -8.26 5.31 -10.37
C GLU A 121 -8.10 4.98 -8.89
N HIS A 122 -7.06 5.47 -8.20
CA HIS A 122 -6.89 5.27 -6.76
C HIS A 122 -7.81 6.24 -5.99
N LYS A 123 -9.01 5.76 -5.65
CA LYS A 123 -10.10 6.60 -5.14
C LYS A 123 -9.94 7.06 -3.69
N TRP A 124 -9.00 6.48 -2.94
CA TRP A 124 -8.82 6.69 -1.51
C TRP A 124 -7.35 6.97 -1.19
N ALA A 125 -7.10 7.87 -0.24
CA ALA A 125 -5.86 7.91 0.52
C ALA A 125 -6.14 7.43 1.94
N ILE A 126 -5.22 6.66 2.51
CA ILE A 126 -5.38 6.03 3.82
C ILE A 126 -4.15 6.33 4.65
N TYR A 127 -4.38 6.88 5.84
CA TYR A 127 -3.34 7.27 6.79
C TYR A 127 -3.61 6.67 8.16
N PHE A 128 -2.59 6.72 9.01
CA PHE A 128 -2.68 6.39 10.42
C PHE A 128 -2.01 7.48 11.24
N ASP A 129 -2.69 8.03 12.24
CA ASP A 129 -2.14 9.09 13.10
C ASP A 129 -1.57 8.58 14.44
N GLY A 130 -1.69 7.28 14.70
CA GLY A 130 -1.31 6.64 15.96
C GLY A 130 -2.51 6.12 16.77
N GLU A 131 -3.70 6.66 16.54
CA GLU A 131 -4.96 6.25 17.18
C GLU A 131 -6.04 5.92 16.15
N TYR A 132 -6.16 6.73 15.10
CA TYR A 132 -7.16 6.62 14.06
C TYR A 132 -6.56 6.23 12.71
N LEU A 133 -7.21 5.30 12.03
CA LEU A 133 -7.13 5.18 10.58
C LEU A 133 -7.95 6.30 9.95
N ILE A 134 -7.43 6.96 8.93
CA ILE A 134 -8.07 8.12 8.30
C ILE A 134 -8.26 7.82 6.81
N PHE A 135 -9.52 7.80 6.36
CA PHE A 135 -9.90 7.51 4.99
C PHE A 135 -10.33 8.79 4.27
N VAL A 136 -9.48 9.22 3.34
CA VAL A 136 -9.64 10.46 2.58
C VAL A 136 -10.08 10.14 1.18
N ARG A 137 -11.14 10.80 0.71
CA ARG A 137 -11.57 10.69 -0.69
C ARG A 137 -10.61 11.47 -1.58
N SER A 138 -9.85 10.77 -2.44
CA SER A 138 -8.63 11.32 -3.03
C SER A 138 -8.83 12.63 -3.80
N TRP A 139 -9.76 12.67 -4.76
CA TRP A 139 -9.99 13.89 -5.54
C TRP A 139 -10.68 15.02 -4.79
N LEU A 140 -11.40 14.71 -3.69
CA LEU A 140 -12.04 15.72 -2.84
C LEU A 140 -11.08 16.26 -1.79
N ARG A 141 -10.07 15.48 -1.40
CA ARG A 141 -9.22 15.71 -0.22
C ARG A 141 -10.05 15.93 1.05
N GLU A 142 -11.13 15.17 1.18
CA GLU A 142 -12.06 15.24 2.31
C GLU A 142 -11.99 13.93 3.10
N VAL A 143 -11.94 14.03 4.44
CA VAL A 143 -12.06 12.88 5.33
C VAL A 143 -13.52 12.42 5.33
N PHE A 144 -13.75 11.17 4.92
CA PHE A 144 -15.08 10.56 4.88
C PHE A 144 -15.32 9.64 6.06
N VAL A 145 -14.27 8.92 6.47
CA VAL A 145 -14.31 7.97 7.57
C VAL A 145 -13.02 8.10 8.37
N ILE A 146 -13.14 8.06 9.70
CA ILE A 146 -12.04 7.74 10.60
C ILE A 146 -12.40 6.49 11.38
N ALA A 147 -11.41 5.67 11.73
CA ALA A 147 -11.64 4.47 12.51
C ALA A 147 -10.71 4.44 13.72
N LYS A 148 -11.28 4.44 14.92
CA LYS A 148 -10.55 4.35 16.17
C LYS A 148 -9.96 2.96 16.33
N THR A 149 -8.72 2.89 16.75
CA THR A 149 -7.98 1.63 16.87
C THR A 149 -7.33 1.45 18.23
N SER A 150 -7.05 0.18 18.54
CA SER A 150 -6.10 -0.20 19.58
C SER A 150 -5.12 -1.24 19.03
N GLN A 151 -3.95 -1.34 19.66
CA GLN A 151 -2.90 -2.27 19.26
C GLN A 151 -2.62 -3.25 20.41
N LYS A 152 -2.73 -4.55 20.15
CA LYS A 152 -2.47 -5.60 21.14
C LYS A 152 -2.04 -6.89 20.47
N ASN A 153 -1.02 -7.55 21.03
CA ASN A 153 -0.55 -8.87 20.57
C ASN A 153 -0.28 -8.92 19.06
N ASN A 154 0.46 -7.94 18.52
CA ASN A 154 0.77 -7.83 17.09
C ASN A 154 -0.48 -7.73 16.19
N GLN A 155 -1.56 -7.14 16.71
CA GLN A 155 -2.77 -6.85 15.95
C GLN A 155 -3.17 -5.40 16.14
N LEU A 156 -3.54 -4.76 15.03
CA LEU A 156 -4.38 -3.56 15.03
C LEU A 156 -5.83 -4.01 15.08
N ILE A 157 -6.57 -3.53 16.08
CA ILE A 157 -7.99 -3.81 16.27
C ILE A 157 -8.74 -2.52 15.96
N ILE A 158 -9.70 -2.59 15.05
CA ILE A 158 -10.61 -1.48 14.78
C ILE A 158 -11.77 -1.61 15.76
N GLU A 159 -11.87 -0.64 16.69
CA GLU A 159 -12.90 -0.64 17.73
C GLU A 159 -14.16 0.02 17.22
N GLN A 160 -14.01 1.14 16.52
CA GLN A 160 -15.13 1.99 16.14
C GLN A 160 -14.84 2.71 14.84
N ILE A 161 -15.83 2.78 13.96
CA ILE A 161 -15.79 3.48 12.68
C ILE A 161 -16.73 4.68 12.78
N ILE A 162 -16.24 5.87 12.43
CA ILE A 162 -16.98 7.12 12.46
C ILE A 162 -17.05 7.66 11.03
N GLY A 163 -18.26 7.96 10.57
CA GLY A 163 -18.55 8.41 9.21
C GLY A 163 -19.23 7.34 8.35
N GLU A 164 -19.29 7.62 7.05
CA GLU A 164 -19.84 6.71 6.04
C GLU A 164 -19.09 6.86 4.73
N PHE A 165 -18.84 5.76 4.01
CA PHE A 165 -18.20 5.79 2.71
C PHE A 165 -19.17 6.24 1.62
N THR A 166 -20.43 5.84 1.74
CA THR A 166 -21.54 6.21 0.88
C THR A 166 -22.79 6.60 1.67
N GLU A 167 -23.56 7.57 1.12
CA GLU A 167 -24.72 8.16 1.82
C GLU A 167 -25.77 7.08 2.16
N GLY A 168 -26.05 6.90 3.45
CA GLY A 168 -27.11 6.01 3.92
C GLY A 168 -26.81 4.52 3.81
N GLU A 169 -25.53 4.14 3.72
CA GLU A 169 -25.11 2.74 3.80
C GLU A 169 -25.37 2.14 5.19
N THR A 170 -25.52 0.81 5.25
CA THR A 170 -25.71 0.06 6.49
C THR A 170 -24.42 -0.02 7.30
N GLU A 171 -24.55 -0.35 8.59
CA GLU A 171 -23.38 -0.56 9.48
C GLU A 171 -22.51 -1.73 9.00
N ALA A 172 -23.13 -2.84 8.59
CA ALA A 172 -22.45 -4.00 8.04
C ALA A 172 -21.66 -3.63 6.77
N PHE A 173 -22.27 -2.83 5.88
CA PHE A 173 -21.63 -2.35 4.67
C PHE A 173 -20.43 -1.44 4.96
N THR A 174 -20.53 -0.52 5.93
CA THR A 174 -19.37 0.30 6.35
C THR A 174 -18.20 -0.57 6.81
N ASN A 175 -18.50 -1.59 7.60
CA ASN A 175 -17.47 -2.49 8.13
C ASN A 175 -16.79 -3.29 7.01
N THR A 176 -17.57 -3.86 6.07
CA THR A 176 -17.00 -4.62 4.94
C THR A 176 -16.30 -3.72 3.92
N PHE A 177 -16.78 -2.48 3.70
CA PHE A 177 -16.13 -1.50 2.83
C PHE A 177 -14.74 -1.14 3.36
N LEU A 178 -14.64 -0.81 4.65
CA LEU A 178 -13.37 -0.52 5.29
C LEU A 178 -12.41 -1.71 5.18
N ASN A 179 -12.89 -2.90 5.51
CA ASN A 179 -12.11 -4.14 5.40
C ASN A 179 -11.56 -4.34 3.98
N PHE A 180 -12.42 -4.15 2.97
CA PHE A 180 -12.02 -4.22 1.57
C PHE A 180 -10.94 -3.20 1.21
N LEU A 181 -11.04 -1.95 1.67
CA LEU A 181 -10.01 -0.93 1.41
C LEU A 181 -8.65 -1.31 2.00
N LEU A 182 -8.62 -1.80 3.25
CA LEU A 182 -7.36 -2.21 3.86
C LEU A 182 -6.77 -3.43 3.15
N ILE A 183 -7.58 -4.41 2.77
CA ILE A 183 -7.08 -5.61 2.07
C ILE A 183 -6.63 -5.29 0.64
N SER A 184 -7.45 -4.56 -0.13
CA SER A 184 -7.22 -4.41 -1.58
C SER A 184 -6.36 -3.19 -1.92
N HIS A 185 -6.46 -2.11 -1.16
CA HIS A 185 -5.63 -0.92 -1.40
C HIS A 185 -4.33 -0.98 -0.63
N VAL A 186 -4.34 -1.39 0.66
CA VAL A 186 -3.13 -1.36 1.50
C VAL A 186 -2.31 -2.65 1.38
N LEU A 187 -2.93 -3.82 1.55
CA LEU A 187 -2.23 -5.11 1.47
C LEU A 187 -2.04 -5.62 0.03
N GLU A 188 -2.65 -4.94 -0.94
CA GLU A 188 -2.65 -5.30 -2.37
C GLU A 188 -3.14 -6.71 -2.67
N GLU A 189 -4.01 -7.24 -1.82
CA GLU A 189 -4.64 -8.54 -1.98
C GLU A 189 -5.94 -8.43 -2.78
N ILE A 190 -6.26 -9.46 -3.56
CA ILE A 190 -7.58 -9.53 -4.20
C ILE A 190 -8.59 -9.96 -3.14
N ALA A 191 -9.63 -9.14 -2.92
CA ALA A 191 -10.80 -9.49 -2.11
C ALA A 191 -12.11 -9.10 -2.82
N PRO A 192 -13.24 -9.77 -2.52
CA PRO A 192 -14.56 -9.34 -2.95
C PRO A 192 -14.91 -7.95 -2.41
N ALA A 193 -15.14 -7.01 -3.32
CA ALA A 193 -15.65 -5.68 -3.02
C ALA A 193 -17.13 -5.77 -2.62
N PRO A 194 -17.56 -5.19 -1.48
CA PRO A 194 -18.97 -5.17 -1.14
C PRO A 194 -19.73 -4.28 -2.12
N LEU A 195 -20.88 -4.75 -2.60
CA LEU A 195 -21.74 -4.05 -3.56
C LEU A 195 -23.11 -3.79 -2.92
N PRO A 196 -23.74 -2.62 -3.17
CA PRO A 196 -25.07 -2.35 -2.67
C PRO A 196 -26.08 -3.36 -3.23
N GLU A 197 -26.81 -4.06 -2.36
CA GLU A 197 -27.83 -5.06 -2.76
C GLU A 197 -28.84 -4.49 -3.77
N THR A 198 -29.15 -3.20 -3.66
CA THR A 198 -30.06 -2.49 -4.57
C THR A 198 -29.60 -2.44 -6.04
N LEU A 199 -28.33 -2.76 -6.32
CA LEU A 199 -27.76 -2.83 -7.67
C LEU A 199 -27.69 -4.27 -8.21
N LEU A 200 -28.13 -5.29 -7.45
CA LEU A 200 -28.08 -6.69 -7.86
C LEU A 200 -28.78 -6.95 -9.19
N SER A 201 -29.87 -6.22 -9.48
CA SER A 201 -30.63 -6.37 -10.73
C SER A 201 -29.98 -5.71 -11.95
N ASP A 202 -28.91 -4.94 -11.78
CA ASP A 202 -28.24 -4.19 -12.85
C ASP A 202 -26.72 -4.24 -12.63
N THR A 203 -26.13 -5.34 -13.09
CA THR A 203 -24.72 -5.65 -12.83
C THR A 203 -23.77 -4.65 -13.48
N TYR A 204 -24.14 -4.06 -14.61
CA TYR A 204 -23.36 -3.00 -15.23
C TYR A 204 -23.32 -1.74 -14.36
N LYS A 205 -24.47 -1.30 -13.82
CA LYS A 205 -24.50 -0.19 -12.86
C LYS A 205 -23.76 -0.53 -11.56
N ALA A 206 -23.83 -1.78 -11.10
CA ALA A 206 -23.03 -2.24 -9.96
C ALA A 206 -21.52 -2.08 -10.25
N GLY A 207 -21.07 -2.43 -11.45
CA GLY A 207 -19.68 -2.24 -11.88
C GLY A 207 -19.25 -0.77 -11.98
N LEU A 208 -20.09 0.10 -12.56
CA LEU A 208 -19.83 1.55 -12.57
C LEU A 208 -19.76 2.14 -11.16
N TRP A 209 -20.65 1.71 -10.28
CA TRP A 209 -20.64 2.10 -8.87
C TRP A 209 -19.35 1.62 -8.20
N ALA A 210 -18.96 0.36 -8.39
CA ALA A 210 -17.75 -0.21 -7.82
C ALA A 210 -16.49 0.53 -8.29
N PHE A 211 -16.38 0.82 -9.59
CA PHE A 211 -15.27 1.63 -10.12
C PHE A 211 -15.27 3.05 -9.53
N SER A 212 -16.43 3.68 -9.37
CA SER A 212 -16.53 4.98 -8.72
C SER A 212 -16.08 4.92 -7.26
N SER A 213 -16.52 3.92 -6.51
CA SER A 213 -16.26 3.76 -5.07
C SER A 213 -14.83 3.32 -4.77
N TYR A 214 -14.31 2.33 -5.49
CA TYR A 214 -13.06 1.63 -5.19
C TYR A 214 -11.96 1.84 -6.22
N GLY A 215 -12.33 2.17 -7.46
CA GLY A 215 -11.40 2.31 -8.56
C GLY A 215 -11.07 1.00 -9.25
N ASN A 216 -9.86 0.95 -9.82
CA ASN A 216 -9.32 -0.23 -10.48
C ASN A 216 -8.91 -1.36 -9.50
N LYS A 217 -8.92 -1.11 -8.19
CA LYS A 217 -8.61 -2.11 -7.17
C LYS A 217 -9.76 -3.12 -6.92
N ALA A 218 -10.98 -2.85 -7.40
CA ALA A 218 -12.10 -3.78 -7.30
C ALA A 218 -12.14 -4.75 -8.50
N HIS A 219 -11.61 -5.96 -8.32
CA HIS A 219 -11.61 -6.99 -9.37
C HIS A 219 -12.89 -7.84 -9.39
N VAL A 220 -13.40 -8.18 -8.21
CA VAL A 220 -14.62 -9.00 -8.05
C VAL A 220 -15.48 -8.38 -6.95
N GLY A 221 -16.79 -8.55 -7.04
CA GLY A 221 -17.74 -7.98 -6.10
C GLY A 221 -18.71 -9.00 -5.51
N THR A 222 -19.21 -8.73 -4.31
CA THR A 222 -20.22 -9.52 -3.62
C THR A 222 -21.37 -8.61 -3.16
N PHE A 223 -22.61 -9.10 -3.22
CA PHE A 223 -23.78 -8.41 -2.69
C PHE A 223 -24.12 -8.82 -1.25
N ASP A 224 -23.32 -9.71 -0.66
CA ASP A 224 -23.44 -10.07 0.75
C ASP A 224 -22.68 -9.06 1.62
N GLU A 225 -23.41 -8.15 2.26
CA GLU A 225 -22.85 -7.10 3.12
C GLU A 225 -22.25 -7.63 4.44
N ASN A 226 -22.46 -8.91 4.77
CA ASN A 226 -21.89 -9.54 5.96
C ASN A 226 -20.63 -10.36 5.67
N PHE A 227 -20.31 -10.56 4.39
CA PHE A 227 -19.11 -11.28 3.99
C PHE A 227 -17.85 -10.48 4.35
N THR A 228 -16.94 -11.10 5.10
CA THR A 228 -15.64 -10.51 5.45
C THR A 228 -14.49 -11.38 4.97
N ALA A 229 -13.70 -10.85 4.04
CA ALA A 229 -12.43 -11.49 3.66
C ALA A 229 -11.42 -11.35 4.80
N SER A 230 -10.60 -12.38 5.01
CA SER A 230 -9.48 -12.34 5.96
C SER A 230 -8.21 -11.87 5.27
N PRO A 231 -7.48 -10.88 5.84
CA PRO A 231 -6.19 -10.45 5.31
C PRO A 231 -5.14 -11.57 5.44
N ARG A 232 -4.20 -11.64 4.50
CA ARG A 232 -3.06 -12.57 4.53
C ARG A 232 -1.75 -11.88 4.89
N GLY A 233 -1.59 -10.63 4.47
CA GLY A 233 -0.45 -9.78 4.67
C GLY A 233 -0.45 -9.09 6.04
N MET A 234 0.67 -8.42 6.32
CA MET A 234 0.84 -7.60 7.51
C MET A 234 0.63 -6.14 7.13
N LEU A 235 -0.14 -5.43 7.95
CA LEU A 235 -0.39 -4.02 7.79
C LEU A 235 0.83 -3.23 8.29
N ARG A 236 1.38 -2.38 7.42
CA ARG A 236 2.55 -1.53 7.70
C ARG A 236 2.33 -0.15 7.12
N THR A 237 2.83 0.88 7.80
CA THR A 237 2.86 2.23 7.25
C THR A 237 4.20 2.49 6.57
N HIS A 238 4.19 3.31 5.53
CA HIS A 238 5.31 4.23 5.31
C HIS A 238 5.29 5.24 6.45
N SER A 239 5.95 4.89 7.55
CA SER A 239 5.92 5.70 8.76
C SER A 239 6.53 7.08 8.57
N LEU A 240 6.23 8.02 9.46
CA LEU A 240 6.85 9.34 9.43
C LEU A 240 8.38 9.28 9.47
N LEU A 241 8.96 8.26 10.11
CA LEU A 241 10.40 8.02 10.10
C LEU A 241 10.92 7.67 8.69
N HIS A 242 10.24 6.75 7.98
CA HIS A 242 10.59 6.44 6.59
C HIS A 242 10.53 7.68 5.70
N ILE A 243 9.46 8.47 5.83
CA ILE A 243 9.27 9.70 5.05
C ILE A 243 10.36 10.72 5.37
N ALA A 244 10.71 10.92 6.64
CA ALA A 244 11.79 11.82 7.04
C ALA A 244 13.14 11.41 6.45
N VAL A 245 13.43 10.10 6.41
CA VAL A 245 14.64 9.55 5.79
C VAL A 245 14.67 9.82 4.29
N ALA A 246 13.59 9.55 3.57
CA ALA A 246 13.50 9.83 2.13
C ALA A 246 13.69 11.33 1.81
N GLN A 247 13.29 12.20 2.73
CA GLN A 247 13.43 13.66 2.61
C GLN A 247 14.76 14.20 3.14
N SER A 248 15.66 13.34 3.65
CA SER A 248 16.88 13.75 4.35
C SER A 248 16.63 14.74 5.51
N ASN A 249 15.48 14.64 6.17
CA ASN A 249 15.10 15.52 7.26
C ASN A 249 15.60 14.96 8.61
N ILE A 250 16.84 15.27 8.95
CA ILE A 250 17.53 14.77 10.15
C ILE A 250 16.80 15.13 11.44
N GLN A 251 16.24 16.35 11.52
CA GLN A 251 15.50 16.78 12.71
C GLN A 251 14.24 15.92 12.92
N GLU A 252 13.49 15.65 11.86
CA GLU A 252 12.31 14.79 11.95
C GLU A 252 12.67 13.33 12.26
N ILE A 253 13.80 12.82 11.74
CA ILE A 253 14.31 11.50 12.14
C ILE A 253 14.49 11.42 13.66
N GLU A 254 15.18 12.40 14.26
CA GLU A 254 15.39 12.44 15.71
C GLU A 254 14.06 12.53 16.48
N ILE A 255 13.12 13.36 16.02
CA ILE A 255 11.79 13.50 16.66
C ILE A 255 11.07 12.15 16.65
N GLN A 256 11.03 11.44 15.52
CA GLN A 256 10.30 10.18 15.42
C GLN A 256 10.92 9.07 16.28
N ILE A 257 12.26 9.01 16.37
CA ILE A 257 12.96 8.07 17.26
C ILE A 257 12.71 8.42 18.72
N ASN A 258 12.79 9.70 19.10
CA ASN A 258 12.52 10.14 20.48
C ASN A 258 11.07 9.90 20.91
N ASN A 259 10.12 9.90 19.95
CA ASN A 259 8.73 9.53 20.18
C ASN A 259 8.50 8.01 20.29
N GLY A 260 9.56 7.20 20.21
CA GLY A 260 9.50 5.74 20.37
C GLY A 260 9.17 4.97 19.09
N THR A 261 9.29 5.59 17.91
CA THR A 261 9.17 4.85 16.64
C THR A 261 10.29 3.82 16.56
N ASN A 262 9.94 2.56 16.27
CA ASN A 262 10.93 1.51 16.06
C ASN A 262 11.80 1.84 14.83
N ILE A 263 13.09 2.10 15.07
CA ILE A 263 14.08 2.46 14.04
C ILE A 263 14.29 1.37 12.98
N ASN A 264 13.92 0.13 13.28
CA ASN A 264 14.03 -1.03 12.40
C ASN A 264 12.67 -1.52 11.89
N SER A 265 11.58 -0.76 12.12
CA SER A 265 10.24 -1.11 11.59
C SER A 265 10.26 -1.25 10.07
N LEU A 266 9.42 -2.12 9.53
CA LEU A 266 9.29 -2.27 8.08
C LEU A 266 8.12 -1.42 7.57
N ALA A 267 8.31 -0.85 6.39
CA ALA A 267 7.30 -0.16 5.62
C ALA A 267 6.42 -1.13 4.81
N GLY A 268 5.39 -0.59 4.13
CA GLY A 268 4.49 -1.38 3.26
C GLY A 268 5.21 -2.11 2.12
N ASP A 269 6.33 -1.55 1.63
CA ASP A 269 7.23 -2.18 0.66
C ASP A 269 8.17 -3.24 1.26
N GLY A 270 8.10 -3.45 2.57
CA GLY A 270 8.92 -4.41 3.30
C GLY A 270 10.36 -3.96 3.56
N LEU A 271 10.67 -2.67 3.39
CA LEU A 271 11.98 -2.09 3.67
C LEU A 271 12.02 -1.40 5.04
N SER A 272 13.19 -1.35 5.67
CA SER A 272 13.38 -0.57 6.90
C SER A 272 13.83 0.88 6.59
N PRO A 273 13.83 1.81 7.57
CA PRO A 273 14.36 3.15 7.37
C PRO A 273 15.80 3.14 6.87
N LEU A 274 16.62 2.19 7.34
CA LEU A 274 18.01 2.08 6.91
C LEU A 274 18.14 1.64 5.45
N HIS A 275 17.23 0.81 4.93
CA HIS A 275 17.16 0.49 3.51
C HIS A 275 16.77 1.72 2.68
N TRP A 276 15.76 2.48 3.11
CA TRP A 276 15.35 3.72 2.44
C TRP A 276 16.48 4.76 2.37
N ALA A 277 17.32 4.82 3.41
CA ALA A 277 18.49 5.71 3.44
C ALA A 277 19.58 5.37 2.40
N THR A 278 19.48 4.23 1.71
CA THR A 278 20.41 3.86 0.62
C THR A 278 20.00 4.43 -0.74
N ALA A 279 18.76 4.92 -0.89
CA ALA A 279 18.28 5.46 -2.16
C ALA A 279 18.85 6.86 -2.50
N PRO A 280 18.88 7.84 -1.56
CA PRO A 280 19.51 9.13 -1.82
C PRO A 280 21.03 9.02 -2.09
N GLU A 281 21.59 9.96 -2.85
CA GLU A 281 23.06 10.01 -3.08
C GLU A 281 23.83 10.43 -1.83
N ASN A 282 23.23 11.25 -0.95
CA ASN A 282 23.87 11.64 0.30
C ASN A 282 23.77 10.49 1.33
N THR A 283 24.69 10.50 2.31
CA THR A 283 24.75 9.49 3.38
C THR A 283 24.28 10.03 4.73
N GLU A 284 23.65 11.21 4.78
CA GLU A 284 23.38 11.91 6.04
C GLU A 284 22.33 11.16 6.88
N SER A 285 21.21 10.76 6.27
CA SER A 285 20.19 9.96 6.97
C SER A 285 20.71 8.58 7.33
N LEU A 286 21.49 7.95 6.45
CA LEU A 286 22.10 6.64 6.73
C LEU A 286 22.99 6.72 7.97
N ARG A 287 23.90 7.69 7.99
CA ARG A 287 24.80 7.96 9.13
C ARG A 287 23.99 8.19 10.40
N LYS A 288 22.99 9.07 10.32
CA LYS A 288 22.21 9.43 11.49
C LYS A 288 21.47 8.24 12.08
N LEU A 289 20.84 7.42 11.24
CA LEU A 289 20.14 6.22 11.69
C LEU A 289 21.10 5.25 12.39
N LEU A 290 22.30 5.02 11.83
CA LEU A 290 23.31 4.15 12.42
C LEU A 290 23.82 4.70 13.77
N GLU A 291 24.06 6.01 13.87
CA GLU A 291 24.43 6.68 15.13
C GLU A 291 23.33 6.58 16.19
N LEU A 292 22.05 6.56 15.78
CA LEU A 292 20.89 6.35 16.64
C LEU A 292 20.62 4.87 16.96
N GLY A 293 21.46 3.95 16.49
CA GLY A 293 21.37 2.53 16.79
C GLY A 293 20.48 1.71 15.86
N ALA A 294 20.25 2.17 14.63
CA ALA A 294 19.67 1.32 13.59
C ALA A 294 20.53 0.07 13.39
N ASP A 295 19.88 -1.09 13.20
CA ASP A 295 20.61 -2.33 12.97
C ASP A 295 21.21 -2.33 11.56
N PRO A 296 22.54 -2.33 11.39
CA PRO A 296 23.19 -2.38 10.08
C PRO A 296 22.85 -3.66 9.29
N ASN A 297 22.34 -4.69 9.98
CA ASN A 297 21.92 -5.97 9.44
C ASN A 297 20.39 -6.12 9.38
N ALA A 298 19.63 -5.03 9.52
CA ALA A 298 18.18 -5.05 9.38
C ALA A 298 17.78 -5.79 8.09
N ARG A 299 16.77 -6.65 8.17
CA ARG A 299 16.35 -7.49 7.05
C ARG A 299 15.05 -6.97 6.44
N THR A 300 14.95 -6.95 5.12
CA THR A 300 13.66 -6.79 4.44
C THR A 300 12.77 -8.03 4.65
N ILE A 301 11.53 -7.99 4.16
CA ILE A 301 10.63 -9.16 4.18
C ILE A 301 11.14 -10.35 3.35
N GLN A 302 12.11 -10.14 2.43
CA GLN A 302 12.80 -11.20 1.68
C GLN A 302 14.22 -11.46 2.20
N GLY A 303 14.57 -10.90 3.36
CA GLY A 303 15.85 -11.14 4.01
C GLY A 303 17.02 -10.29 3.51
N ALA A 304 16.81 -9.36 2.57
CA ALA A 304 17.88 -8.51 2.06
C ALA A 304 18.38 -7.57 3.16
N THR A 305 19.68 -7.25 3.17
CA THR A 305 20.28 -6.29 4.10
C THR A 305 20.67 -4.98 3.39
N PRO A 306 20.89 -3.87 4.12
CA PRO A 306 21.29 -2.59 3.52
C PRO A 306 22.54 -2.67 2.66
N ILE A 307 23.54 -3.49 3.04
CA ILE A 307 24.76 -3.67 2.23
C ILE A 307 24.47 -4.31 0.88
N MET A 308 23.45 -5.15 0.77
CA MET A 308 23.02 -5.75 -0.50
C MET A 308 22.42 -4.69 -1.42
N ASN A 309 21.59 -3.79 -0.87
CA ASN A 309 21.02 -2.67 -1.63
C ASN A 309 22.10 -1.68 -2.09
N ALA A 310 23.02 -1.32 -1.19
CA ALA A 310 24.16 -0.47 -1.54
C ALA A 310 25.03 -1.10 -2.63
N SER A 311 25.28 -2.42 -2.51
CA SER A 311 26.09 -3.16 -3.49
C SER A 311 25.43 -3.25 -4.85
N GLN A 312 24.12 -3.51 -4.90
CA GLN A 312 23.35 -3.59 -6.16
C GLN A 312 23.29 -2.23 -6.89
N SER A 313 23.19 -1.14 -6.13
CA SER A 313 23.01 0.23 -6.63
C SER A 313 24.32 1.01 -6.79
N ASN A 314 25.48 0.36 -6.67
CA ASN A 314 26.81 0.98 -6.75
C ASN A 314 27.05 2.14 -5.77
N LYS A 315 26.54 2.02 -4.53
CA LYS A 315 26.62 3.05 -3.49
C LYS A 315 27.85 2.85 -2.61
N ILE A 316 29.01 3.22 -3.13
CA ILE A 316 30.33 2.97 -2.50
C ILE A 316 30.41 3.56 -1.08
N GLU A 317 30.03 4.82 -0.89
CA GLU A 317 30.14 5.49 0.40
C GLU A 317 29.13 4.94 1.43
N HIS A 318 27.93 4.56 1.00
CA HIS A 318 26.94 3.87 1.85
C HIS A 318 27.46 2.51 2.28
N LEU A 319 28.07 1.74 1.37
CA LEU A 319 28.65 0.44 1.70
C LEU A 319 29.78 0.57 2.74
N LYS A 320 30.74 1.48 2.52
CA LYS A 320 31.82 1.74 3.48
C LYS A 320 31.28 2.10 4.85
N MET A 321 30.24 2.93 4.91
CA MET A 321 29.60 3.32 6.16
C MET A 321 28.91 2.15 6.87
N LEU A 322 28.15 1.35 6.13
CA LEU A 322 27.48 0.17 6.70
C LEU A 322 28.50 -0.85 7.26
N LEU A 323 29.58 -1.11 6.52
CA LEU A 323 30.68 -1.97 6.99
C LEU A 323 31.35 -1.39 8.24
N HIS A 324 31.59 -0.07 8.28
CA HIS A 324 32.15 0.60 9.45
C HIS A 324 31.28 0.44 10.71
N PHE A 325 29.95 0.44 10.54
CA PHE A 325 29.00 0.21 11.63
C PHE A 325 28.71 -1.28 11.90
N GLY A 326 29.44 -2.21 11.28
CA GLY A 326 29.37 -3.64 11.61
C GLY A 326 28.33 -4.44 10.82
N ALA A 327 27.98 -4.01 9.60
CA ALA A 327 27.22 -4.85 8.70
C ALA A 327 27.98 -6.15 8.37
N ASP A 328 27.29 -7.29 8.44
CA ASP A 328 27.81 -8.60 8.09
C ASP A 328 27.92 -8.73 6.56
N VAL A 329 29.16 -8.66 6.07
CA VAL A 329 29.51 -8.77 4.65
C VAL A 329 28.99 -10.06 3.98
N ASN A 330 28.78 -11.12 4.77
CA ASN A 330 28.36 -12.44 4.32
C ASN A 330 26.89 -12.76 4.64
N ALA A 331 26.12 -11.78 5.11
CA ALA A 331 24.69 -11.93 5.32
C ALA A 331 24.01 -12.43 4.04
N LYS A 332 23.00 -13.29 4.21
CA LYS A 332 22.25 -13.92 3.11
C LYS A 332 20.79 -13.50 3.16
N ASP A 333 20.24 -13.18 2.00
CA ASP A 333 18.79 -13.05 1.86
C ASP A 333 18.11 -14.43 1.87
N ASP A 334 16.79 -14.48 1.82
CA ASP A 334 16.03 -15.74 1.97
C ASP A 334 16.28 -16.73 0.81
N ARG A 335 16.89 -16.25 -0.29
CA ARG A 335 17.32 -17.07 -1.43
C ARG A 335 18.81 -17.45 -1.37
N GLY A 336 19.51 -17.02 -0.32
CA GLY A 336 20.93 -17.30 -0.09
C GLY A 336 21.89 -16.28 -0.71
N PHE A 337 21.40 -15.26 -1.43
CA PHE A 337 22.26 -14.29 -2.11
C PHE A 337 22.90 -13.33 -1.12
N THR A 338 24.14 -12.93 -1.40
CA THR A 338 24.92 -11.98 -0.59
C THR A 338 25.16 -10.67 -1.35
N ALA A 339 25.72 -9.67 -0.67
CA ALA A 339 26.16 -8.42 -1.30
C ALA A 339 27.16 -8.67 -2.46
N LEU A 340 28.06 -9.64 -2.32
CA LEU A 340 29.04 -10.01 -3.35
C LEU A 340 28.37 -10.56 -4.61
N HIS A 341 27.33 -11.38 -4.47
CA HIS A 341 26.55 -11.86 -5.61
C HIS A 341 25.93 -10.70 -6.40
N ARG A 342 25.27 -9.76 -5.71
CA ARG A 342 24.60 -8.62 -6.35
C ARG A 342 25.59 -7.70 -7.07
N ALA A 343 26.70 -7.37 -6.42
CA ALA A 343 27.76 -6.56 -7.02
C ALA A 343 28.37 -7.22 -8.27
N SER A 344 28.58 -8.54 -8.21
CA SER A 344 29.18 -9.31 -9.30
C SER A 344 28.24 -9.45 -10.49
N GLU A 345 26.94 -9.66 -10.26
CA GLU A 345 25.93 -9.67 -11.33
C GLU A 345 25.81 -8.29 -12.00
N MET A 346 25.85 -7.22 -11.22
CA MET A 346 25.64 -5.86 -11.72
C MET A 346 26.88 -5.22 -12.35
N GLY A 347 28.06 -5.83 -12.22
CA GLY A 347 29.30 -5.32 -12.83
C GLY A 347 30.04 -4.26 -12.00
N HIS A 348 29.72 -4.14 -10.70
CA HIS A 348 30.27 -3.08 -9.84
C HIS A 348 31.61 -3.50 -9.24
N LYS A 349 32.68 -3.39 -10.04
CA LYS A 349 34.04 -3.84 -9.66
C LYS A 349 34.54 -3.25 -8.35
N GLU A 350 34.38 -1.95 -8.13
CA GLU A 350 34.88 -1.30 -6.91
C GLU A 350 34.18 -1.83 -5.65
N ILE A 351 32.87 -2.07 -5.74
CA ILE A 351 32.10 -2.71 -4.67
C ILE A 351 32.61 -4.14 -4.43
N VAL A 352 32.84 -4.93 -5.48
CA VAL A 352 33.40 -6.29 -5.35
C VAL A 352 34.74 -6.25 -4.61
N THR A 353 35.65 -5.36 -5.00
CA THR A 353 36.95 -5.20 -4.32
C THR A 353 36.76 -4.87 -2.85
N LEU A 354 35.94 -3.86 -2.51
CA LEU A 354 35.69 -3.47 -1.12
C LEU A 354 35.08 -4.61 -0.28
N LEU A 355 34.16 -5.38 -0.85
CA LEU A 355 33.56 -6.53 -0.17
C LEU A 355 34.62 -7.62 0.11
N LEU A 356 35.49 -7.94 -0.87
CA LEU A 356 36.57 -8.91 -0.69
C LEU A 356 37.60 -8.45 0.34
N GLU A 357 37.98 -7.17 0.34
CA GLU A 357 38.87 -6.58 1.34
C GLU A 357 38.30 -6.66 2.76
N ASN A 358 36.97 -6.68 2.89
CA ASN A 358 36.27 -6.83 4.17
C ASN A 358 35.85 -8.28 4.47
N GLY A 359 36.39 -9.28 3.74
CA GLY A 359 36.22 -10.69 4.06
C GLY A 359 34.97 -11.36 3.47
N ALA A 360 34.44 -10.85 2.35
CA ALA A 360 33.37 -11.53 1.62
C ALA A 360 33.82 -12.92 1.13
N ASP A 361 33.01 -13.94 1.39
CA ASP A 361 33.26 -15.32 0.99
C ASP A 361 32.79 -15.55 -0.46
N LYS A 362 33.77 -15.66 -1.37
CA LYS A 362 33.54 -15.92 -2.80
C LYS A 362 32.98 -17.33 -3.11
N SER A 363 32.97 -18.24 -2.12
CA SER A 363 32.50 -19.62 -2.29
C SER A 363 31.03 -19.84 -1.97
N ILE A 364 30.33 -18.84 -1.42
CA ILE A 364 28.89 -18.95 -1.13
C ILE A 364 28.12 -19.20 -2.43
N VAL A 365 27.20 -20.18 -2.37
CA VAL A 365 26.29 -20.53 -3.45
C VAL A 365 24.87 -20.11 -3.08
N ALA A 366 24.17 -19.45 -4.01
CA ALA A 366 22.76 -19.07 -3.92
C ALA A 366 22.04 -19.50 -5.21
N GLU A 367 21.03 -20.37 -5.08
CA GLU A 367 20.30 -20.95 -6.24
C GLU A 367 21.23 -21.47 -7.35
N ASP A 368 22.26 -22.24 -6.99
CA ASP A 368 23.29 -22.79 -7.88
C ASP A 368 24.28 -21.76 -8.47
N TYR A 369 24.18 -20.47 -8.10
CA TYR A 369 25.10 -19.42 -8.51
C TYR A 369 26.10 -19.08 -7.41
N THR A 370 27.39 -19.02 -7.77
CA THR A 370 28.39 -18.24 -7.04
C THR A 370 28.46 -16.82 -7.62
N ALA A 371 29.07 -15.90 -6.87
CA ALA A 371 29.38 -14.56 -7.38
C ALA A 371 30.20 -14.60 -8.70
N LEU A 372 31.16 -15.55 -8.81
CA LEU A 372 31.95 -15.76 -10.03
C LEU A 372 31.06 -16.17 -11.22
N LEU A 373 30.14 -17.12 -11.01
CA LEU A 373 29.26 -17.59 -12.09
C LEU A 373 28.34 -16.47 -12.60
N LEU A 374 27.83 -15.61 -11.70
CA LEU A 374 27.04 -14.43 -12.09
C LEU A 374 27.86 -13.44 -12.92
N ALA A 375 29.09 -13.13 -12.51
CA ALA A 375 29.99 -12.25 -13.26
C ALA A 375 30.30 -12.81 -14.66
N GLN A 376 30.55 -14.12 -14.77
CA GLN A 376 30.80 -14.80 -16.05
C GLN A 376 29.59 -14.74 -16.97
N ASN A 377 28.39 -15.07 -16.45
CA ASN A 377 27.14 -15.06 -17.23
C ASN A 377 26.77 -13.66 -17.75
N ARG A 378 27.23 -12.61 -17.08
CA ARG A 378 27.02 -11.21 -17.46
C ARG A 378 28.23 -10.61 -18.21
N GLU A 379 29.26 -11.41 -18.50
CA GLU A 379 30.47 -11.03 -19.22
C GLU A 379 31.32 -9.92 -18.54
N HIS A 380 31.25 -9.82 -17.21
CA HIS A 380 32.05 -8.89 -16.41
C HIS A 380 33.47 -9.42 -16.21
N LYS A 381 34.32 -9.26 -17.24
CA LYS A 381 35.67 -9.84 -17.30
C LYS A 381 36.55 -9.45 -16.12
N GLU A 382 36.60 -8.17 -15.77
CA GLU A 382 37.45 -7.68 -14.67
C GLU A 382 37.03 -8.26 -13.31
N ILE A 383 35.73 -8.50 -13.09
CA ILE A 383 35.23 -9.12 -11.86
C ILE A 383 35.50 -10.63 -11.88
N THR A 384 35.37 -11.27 -13.05
CA THR A 384 35.72 -12.69 -13.23
C THR A 384 37.18 -12.94 -12.86
N GLU A 385 38.09 -12.07 -13.29
CA GLU A 385 39.51 -12.12 -12.93
C GLU A 385 39.74 -11.93 -11.43
N LEU A 386 39.01 -11.00 -10.78
CA LEU A 386 39.09 -10.78 -9.33
C LEU A 386 38.58 -11.96 -8.50
N LEU A 387 37.57 -12.68 -8.99
CA LEU A 387 36.91 -13.76 -8.26
C LEU A 387 37.46 -15.16 -8.57
N SER A 388 38.20 -15.31 -9.67
CA SER A 388 38.97 -16.52 -9.96
C SER A 388 40.00 -16.75 -8.86
#